data_AF-A0ABC8TPJ4-F1
#
_entry.id   AF-A0ABC8TPJ4-F1
#
_cell.length_a   1.000
_cell.length_b   1.000
_cell.length_c   1.000
_cell.angle_alpha   90.00
_cell.angle_beta   90.00
_cell.angle_gamma   90.00
#
_symmetry.space_group_name_H-M   'P 1'
#
loop_
_entity.id
_entity.type
_entity.pdbx_description
1 polymer ?
#
loop_
_entity_poly.entity_id
_entity_poly.type
_entity_poly.pdbx_seq_one_letter_code
_entity_poly.pdbx_strand_id
1 'polypeptide(L)'
;MEQNNAAIELINSVTGADEEGRSRQRILTFAAKRYASAIDRNPDDYDALYNWALVLQESADNVSPDSSSPSKDALLEEACRKYDEATHLCPTLHDAYYNWAIAISDRAKMRGRTKEAEELWKQV
;
A
#
# COMPACT_ATOMS: atom_id res chain seq x y z
N MET A 1 -3.60 2.56 -16.09
CA MET A 1 -5.03 2.68 -15.75
C MET A 1 -5.58 1.43 -15.06
N GLU A 2 -5.46 0.22 -15.61
CA GLU A 2 -6.02 -1.00 -14.96
C GLU A 2 -5.44 -1.30 -13.56
N GLN A 3 -4.12 -1.17 -13.37
CA GLN A 3 -3.49 -1.37 -12.05
C GLN A 3 -3.93 -0.31 -11.03
N ASN A 4 -4.02 0.96 -11.43
CA ASN A 4 -4.54 2.03 -10.57
C ASN A 4 -5.98 1.73 -10.12
N ASN A 5 -6.81 1.18 -11.01
CA ASN A 5 -8.18 0.79 -10.69
C ASN A 5 -8.21 -0.36 -9.66
N ALA A 6 -7.36 -1.38 -9.81
CA ALA A 6 -7.27 -2.48 -8.84
C ALA A 6 -6.87 -2.00 -7.43
N ALA A 7 -5.89 -1.09 -7.33
CA ALA A 7 -5.50 -0.48 -6.06
C ALA A 7 -6.65 0.31 -5.41
N ILE A 8 -7.44 1.01 -6.23
CA ILE A 8 -8.61 1.76 -5.76
C ILE A 8 -9.77 0.84 -5.34
N GLU A 9 -10.01 -0.26 -6.06
CA GLU A 9 -10.99 -1.26 -5.66
C GLU A 9 -10.62 -1.89 -4.31
N LEU A 10 -9.34 -2.21 -4.13
CA LEU A 10 -8.82 -2.77 -2.90
C LEU A 10 -9.06 -1.83 -1.71
N ILE A 11 -8.66 -0.56 -1.80
CA ILE A 11 -8.83 0.39 -0.70
C ILE A 11 -10.31 0.73 -0.41
N ASN A 12 -11.18 0.71 -1.44
CA ASN A 12 -12.62 0.91 -1.27
C ASN A 12 -13.30 -0.24 -0.52
N SER A 13 -12.73 -1.46 -0.60
CA SER A 13 -13.30 -2.64 0.05
C SER A 13 -12.96 -2.76 1.54
N VAL A 14 -11.97 -1.99 2.03
CA VAL A 14 -11.59 -1.98 3.44
C VAL A 14 -12.73 -1.45 4.30
N THR A 15 -13.02 -2.18 5.37
CA THR A 15 -13.95 -1.73 6.41
C THR A 15 -13.22 -1.68 7.76
N GLY A 16 -13.21 -0.50 8.37
CA GLY A 16 -12.64 -0.31 9.70
C GLY A 16 -13.51 -0.99 10.77
N ALA A 17 -12.87 -1.50 11.82
CA ALA A 17 -13.53 -2.27 12.89
C ALA A 17 -14.55 -1.43 13.68
N ASP A 18 -14.29 -0.13 13.86
CA ASP A 18 -15.13 0.79 14.62
C ASP A 18 -15.42 2.08 13.82
N GLU A 19 -16.09 3.04 14.46
CA GLU A 19 -16.45 4.30 13.81
C GLU A 19 -15.22 5.13 13.42
N GLU A 20 -14.18 5.11 14.25
CA GLU A 20 -12.93 5.80 13.96
C GLU A 20 -12.24 5.19 12.74
N GLY A 21 -12.11 3.86 12.69
CA GLY A 21 -11.53 3.14 11.56
C GLY A 21 -12.33 3.36 10.28
N ARG A 22 -13.67 3.38 10.33
CA ARG A 22 -14.50 3.74 9.17
C ARG A 22 -14.27 5.18 8.73
N SER A 23 -14.10 6.11 9.66
CA SER A 23 -13.80 7.51 9.36
C SER A 23 -12.43 7.67 8.71
N ARG A 24 -11.42 7.03 9.29
CA ARG A 24 -10.06 6.94 8.75
C ARG A 24 -10.07 6.38 7.34
N GLN A 25 -10.83 5.30 7.10
CA GLN A 25 -10.89 4.69 5.77
C GLN A 25 -11.47 5.62 4.71
N ARG A 26 -12.48 6.43 5.05
CA ARG A 26 -13.03 7.41 4.09
C ARG A 26 -11.97 8.43 3.67
N ILE A 27 -11.13 8.88 4.61
CA ILE A 27 -10.04 9.83 4.35
C ILE A 27 -8.96 9.17 3.49
N LEU A 28 -8.54 7.95 3.85
CA LEU A 28 -7.53 7.18 3.10
C LEU A 28 -8.00 6.92 1.66
N THR A 29 -9.24 6.49 1.49
CA THR A 29 -9.85 6.30 0.16
C THR A 29 -9.88 7.60 -0.65
N PHE A 30 -10.19 8.74 -0.01
CA PHE A 30 -10.15 10.03 -0.69
C PHE A 30 -8.74 10.39 -1.14
N ALA A 31 -7.73 10.22 -0.27
CA ALA A 31 -6.33 10.48 -0.58
C ALA A 31 -5.83 9.58 -1.73
N ALA A 32 -6.08 8.27 -1.67
CA ALA A 32 -5.71 7.33 -2.74
C ALA A 32 -6.29 7.74 -4.09
N LYS A 33 -7.56 8.17 -4.15
CA LYS A 33 -8.17 8.68 -5.39
C LYS A 33 -7.47 9.93 -5.92
N ARG A 34 -6.89 10.76 -5.04
CA ARG A 34 -6.13 11.95 -5.46
C ARG A 34 -4.77 11.58 -6.02
N TYR A 35 -4.06 10.67 -5.38
CA TYR A 35 -2.80 10.17 -5.92
C TYR A 35 -2.99 9.39 -7.22
N ALA A 36 -3.98 8.50 -7.31
CA ALA A 36 -4.31 7.82 -8.58
C ALA A 36 -4.53 8.81 -9.73
N SER A 37 -5.26 9.89 -9.45
CA SER A 37 -5.52 10.93 -10.43
C SER A 37 -4.29 11.80 -10.76
N ALA A 38 -3.35 11.94 -9.83
CA ALA A 38 -2.06 12.57 -10.09
C ALA A 38 -1.22 11.69 -11.03
N ILE A 39 -1.13 10.39 -10.75
CA ILE A 39 -0.41 9.42 -11.58
C ILE A 39 -1.02 9.31 -12.99
N ASP A 40 -2.34 9.35 -13.12
CA ASP A 40 -2.99 9.35 -14.44
C ASP A 40 -2.62 10.60 -15.28
N ARG A 41 -2.26 11.72 -14.65
CA ARG A 41 -1.83 12.96 -15.32
C ARG A 41 -0.32 13.02 -15.53
N ASN A 42 0.44 12.51 -14.56
CA ASN A 42 1.89 12.46 -14.58
C ASN A 42 2.34 11.12 -14.00
N PRO A 43 2.59 10.11 -14.86
CA PRO A 43 3.07 8.81 -14.41
C PRO A 43 4.43 8.85 -13.70
N ASP A 44 5.22 9.90 -13.93
CA ASP A 44 6.57 10.06 -13.36
C ASP A 44 6.57 10.85 -12.04
N ASP A 45 5.40 11.10 -11.44
CA ASP A 45 5.27 11.75 -10.13
C ASP A 45 5.60 10.76 -8.99
N TYR A 46 6.90 10.60 -8.72
CA TYR A 46 7.39 9.70 -7.68
C TYR A 46 6.87 10.08 -6.28
N ASP A 47 6.61 11.36 -6.00
CA ASP A 47 6.08 11.83 -4.72
C ASP A 47 4.64 11.36 -4.55
N ALA A 48 3.83 11.41 -5.61
CA ALA A 48 2.48 10.86 -5.60
C ALA A 48 2.48 9.34 -5.46
N LEU A 49 3.41 8.61 -6.10
CA LEU A 49 3.55 7.16 -5.94
C LEU A 49 3.92 6.79 -4.50
N TYR A 50 4.94 7.45 -3.94
CA TYR A 50 5.40 7.25 -2.57
C TYR A 50 4.28 7.49 -1.54
N ASN A 51 3.57 8.61 -1.65
CA ASN A 51 2.50 8.92 -0.72
C ASN A 51 1.27 8.01 -0.90
N TRP A 52 1.02 7.53 -2.13
CA TRP A 52 -0.02 6.53 -2.34
C TRP A 52 0.33 5.20 -1.67
N ALA A 53 1.60 4.78 -1.74
CA ALA A 53 2.08 3.60 -1.04
C ALA A 53 1.87 3.72 0.48
N LEU A 54 2.13 4.89 1.08
CA LEU A 54 1.85 5.15 2.50
C LEU A 54 0.35 5.00 2.81
N VAL A 55 -0.52 5.58 1.99
CA VAL A 55 -1.98 5.46 2.17
C VAL A 55 -2.46 4.00 2.12
N LEU A 56 -1.82 3.17 1.28
CA LEU A 56 -2.13 1.74 1.19
C LEU A 56 -1.66 0.98 2.43
N GLN A 57 -0.47 1.29 2.98
CA GLN A 57 -0.01 0.70 4.25
C GLN A 57 -0.94 1.08 5.41
N GLU A 58 -1.29 2.37 5.54
CA GLU A 58 -2.23 2.84 6.56
C GLU A 58 -3.61 2.17 6.42
N SER A 59 -4.06 1.92 5.19
CA SER A 59 -5.29 1.17 4.94
C SER A 59 -5.18 -0.29 5.33
N ALA A 60 -3.99 -0.90 5.14
CA ALA A 60 -3.71 -2.27 5.53
C ALA A 60 -3.78 -2.46 7.06
N ASP A 61 -3.34 -1.46 7.82
CA ASP A 61 -3.46 -1.43 9.28
C ASP A 61 -4.88 -1.15 9.77
N ASN A 62 -5.71 -0.53 8.92
CA ASN A 62 -7.10 -0.25 9.21
C ASN A 62 -8.06 -1.42 8.88
N VAL A 63 -7.55 -2.52 8.30
CA VAL A 63 -8.33 -3.73 8.00
C VAL A 63 -8.79 -4.39 9.30
N SER A 64 -10.10 -4.62 9.43
CA SER A 64 -10.66 -5.39 10.54
C SER A 64 -10.18 -6.86 10.52
N PRO A 65 -9.83 -7.45 11.67
CA PRO A 65 -9.47 -8.88 11.76
C PRO A 65 -10.56 -9.82 11.26
N ASP A 66 -11.83 -9.39 11.38
CA ASP A 66 -13.02 -10.19 11.04
C ASP A 66 -13.52 -9.96 9.60
N SER A 67 -12.81 -9.14 8.80
CA SER A 67 -13.25 -8.78 7.45
C SER A 67 -13.02 -9.92 6.44
N SER A 68 -14.00 -10.21 5.59
CA SER A 68 -13.94 -11.26 4.57
C SER A 68 -13.18 -10.87 3.28
N SER A 69 -12.81 -9.61 3.11
CA SER A 69 -11.93 -9.05 2.06
C SER A 69 -11.75 -7.54 2.31
N PRO A 70 -10.60 -6.90 2.03
CA PRO A 70 -9.37 -7.41 1.42
C PRO A 70 -8.36 -7.92 2.46
N SER A 71 -7.48 -8.85 2.05
CA SER A 71 -6.39 -9.26 2.93
C SER A 71 -5.40 -8.10 3.09
N LYS A 72 -4.98 -7.85 4.34
CA LYS A 72 -3.89 -6.93 4.67
C LYS A 72 -2.66 -7.13 3.77
N ASP A 73 -2.37 -8.38 3.38
CA ASP A 73 -1.27 -8.72 2.46
C ASP A 73 -1.42 -8.09 1.06
N ALA A 74 -2.62 -8.06 0.48
CA ALA A 74 -2.83 -7.48 -0.83
C ALA A 74 -2.59 -5.96 -0.84
N LEU A 75 -2.98 -5.26 0.24
CA LEU A 75 -2.75 -3.82 0.37
C LEU A 75 -1.27 -3.52 0.51
N LEU A 76 -0.56 -4.29 1.33
CA LEU A 76 0.89 -4.16 1.49
C LEU A 76 1.64 -4.52 0.21
N GLU A 77 1.16 -5.50 -0.56
CA GLU A 77 1.76 -5.84 -1.85
C GLU A 77 1.63 -4.69 -2.85
N GLU A 78 0.46 -4.06 -2.94
CA GLU A 78 0.29 -2.89 -3.80
C GLU A 78 1.11 -1.69 -3.31
N ALA A 79 1.24 -1.51 -1.99
CA ALA A 79 2.14 -0.50 -1.43
C ALA A 79 3.60 -0.76 -1.86
N CYS A 80 4.07 -2.01 -1.80
CA CYS A 80 5.41 -2.41 -2.24
C CYS A 80 5.64 -2.04 -3.71
N ARG A 81 4.69 -2.34 -4.61
CA ARG A 81 4.80 -1.99 -6.04
C ARG A 81 4.93 -0.47 -6.24
N LYS A 82 4.19 0.33 -5.49
CA LYS A 82 4.27 1.80 -5.60
C LYS A 82 5.57 2.37 -5.03
N TYR A 83 6.12 1.79 -3.97
CA TYR A 83 7.47 2.15 -3.52
C TYR A 83 8.53 1.76 -4.55
N ASP A 84 8.41 0.57 -5.14
CA ASP A 84 9.31 0.12 -6.21
C ASP A 84 9.29 1.09 -7.40
N GLU A 85 8.11 1.45 -7.90
CA GLU A 85 7.95 2.46 -8.95
C GLU A 85 8.53 3.84 -8.55
N ALA A 86 8.27 4.30 -7.31
CA ALA A 86 8.78 5.58 -6.83
C ALA A 86 10.32 5.60 -6.73
N THR A 87 10.93 4.50 -6.28
CA THR A 87 12.40 4.38 -6.16
C THR A 87 13.07 4.19 -7.52
N HIS A 88 12.41 3.57 -8.50
CA HIS A 88 12.87 3.53 -9.89
C HIS A 88 12.94 4.93 -10.51
N LEU A 89 11.94 5.78 -10.24
CA LEU A 89 11.91 7.17 -10.72
C LEU A 89 12.86 8.08 -9.94
N CYS A 90 13.01 7.85 -8.63
CA CYS A 90 13.91 8.60 -7.76
C CYS A 90 14.74 7.66 -6.87
N PRO A 91 15.91 7.18 -7.36
CA PRO A 91 16.76 6.24 -6.62
C PRO A 91 17.35 6.78 -5.32
N THR A 92 17.27 8.09 -5.09
CA THR A 92 17.72 8.76 -3.87
C THR A 92 16.60 9.00 -2.85
N LEU A 93 15.40 8.46 -3.08
CA LEU A 93 14.27 8.58 -2.16
C LEU A 93 14.38 7.56 -1.03
N HIS A 94 15.30 7.81 -0.08
CA HIS A 94 15.62 6.89 1.02
C HIS A 94 14.40 6.54 1.88
N ASP A 95 13.46 7.47 2.07
CA ASP A 95 12.23 7.24 2.82
C ASP A 95 11.33 6.19 2.15
N ALA A 96 11.35 6.10 0.82
CA ALA A 96 10.61 5.05 0.10
C ALA A 96 11.22 3.67 0.37
N TYR A 97 12.54 3.52 0.30
CA TYR A 97 13.21 2.26 0.65
C TYR A 97 12.95 1.85 2.10
N TYR A 98 13.01 2.80 3.05
CA TYR A 98 12.75 2.52 4.45
C TYR A 98 11.31 2.01 4.67
N ASN A 99 10.32 2.71 4.12
CA ASN A 99 8.91 2.32 4.26
C ASN A 99 8.57 1.04 3.48
N TRP A 100 9.24 0.80 2.35
CA TRP A 100 9.11 -0.43 1.60
C TRP A 100 9.60 -1.65 2.39
N ALA A 101 10.74 -1.52 3.07
CA ALA A 101 11.27 -2.57 3.95
C ALA A 101 10.32 -2.86 5.13
N ILE A 102 9.64 -1.83 5.66
CA ILE A 102 8.58 -2.02 6.68
C ILE A 102 7.41 -2.82 6.10
N ALA A 103 6.90 -2.44 4.93
CA ALA A 103 5.80 -3.13 4.27
C ALA A 103 6.12 -4.62 4.04
N ILE A 104 7.33 -4.92 3.54
CA ILE A 104 7.83 -6.29 3.37
C ILE A 104 7.91 -7.04 4.69
N SER A 105 8.43 -6.39 5.75
CA SER A 105 8.51 -6.98 7.07
C SER A 105 7.14 -7.35 7.61
N ASP A 106 6.13 -6.50 7.40
CA ASP A 106 4.76 -6.76 7.83
C ASP A 106 4.09 -7.88 7.02
N ARG A 107 4.36 -7.97 5.71
CA ARG A 107 3.98 -9.12 4.88
C ARG A 107 4.59 -10.42 5.38
N ALA A 108 5.89 -10.41 5.69
CA ALA A 108 6.59 -11.58 6.21
C ALA A 108 6.02 -12.03 7.57
N LYS A 109 5.72 -11.10 8.49
CA LYS A 109 5.10 -11.41 9.80
C LYS A 109 3.77 -12.16 9.65
N MET A 110 2.94 -11.79 8.67
CA MET A 110 1.66 -12.45 8.42
C MET A 110 1.82 -13.90 7.92
N ARG A 111 2.89 -14.18 7.18
CA ARG A 111 3.16 -15.53 6.64
C ARG A 111 3.94 -16.43 7.60
N GLY A 112 4.36 -15.92 8.75
CA GLY A 112 5.12 -16.68 9.75
C GLY A 112 6.49 -17.14 9.24
N ARG A 113 7.03 -18.21 9.84
CA ARG A 113 8.35 -18.78 9.47
C ARG A 113 8.24 -19.70 8.25
N THR A 114 7.89 -19.14 7.10
CA THR A 114 7.80 -19.86 5.82
C THR A 114 8.94 -19.45 4.89
N LYS A 115 9.29 -20.32 3.93
CA LYS A 115 10.28 -19.99 2.89
C LYS A 115 9.87 -18.76 2.07
N GLU A 116 8.57 -18.61 1.80
CA GLU A 116 8.04 -17.42 1.13
C GLU A 116 8.34 -16.13 1.92
N ALA A 117 8.22 -16.17 3.25
CA ALA A 117 8.57 -15.03 4.09
C ALA A 117 10.06 -14.68 4.03
N GLU A 118 10.95 -15.68 3.86
CA GLU A 118 12.40 -15.46 3.69
C GLU A 118 12.75 -14.82 2.34
N GLU A 119 11.97 -15.08 1.29
CA GLU A 119 12.20 -14.52 -0.05
C GLU A 119 11.81 -13.04 -0.15
N LEU A 120 10.82 -12.59 0.65
CA LEU A 120 10.37 -11.19 0.64
C LEU A 120 11.49 -10.20 1.01
N TRP A 121 12.42 -10.56 1.90
CA TRP A 121 13.54 -9.70 2.30
C TRP A 121 14.52 -9.36 1.18
N LYS A 122 14.50 -10.12 0.08
CA LYS A 122 15.40 -9.93 -1.06
C LYS A 122 14.87 -8.95 -2.10
N GLN A 123 13.68 -8.38 -1.87
CA GLN A 123 12.97 -7.55 -2.85
C GLN A 123 13.28 -6.06 -2.74
N VAL A 124 13.98 -5.60 -1.68
CA VAL A 124 14.38 -4.20 -1.46
C VAL A 124 15.80 -3.94 -1.93
#